data_AF-A0A225DN15-F1
#
_entry.id   AF-A0A225DN15-F1
#
_cell.length_a   1.000
_cell.length_b   1.000
_cell.length_c   1.000
_cell.angle_alpha   90.00
_cell.angle_beta   90.00
_cell.angle_gamma   90.00
#
_symmetry.space_group_name_H-M   'P 1'
#
loop_
_entity.id
_entity.type
_entity.pdbx_description
1 polymer ?
#
loop_
_entity_poly.entity_id
_entity_poly.type
_entity_poly.pdbx_seq_one_letter_code
_entity_poly.pdbx_strand_id
1 'polypeptide(L)'
;MSPTAATAIRAVAADLPAVGSAPTTTPADRQRVTRLLVARVVVTVDKASERVDVTVYWVGGAVRSHALARPVTRYSQQADYPRLVARLRELCADRWNAAGIAERLNAEGFRPPKRTTRFTGEMVLRLTTHVGLARRPRHGSSTGWKSDEYRPMGLARRLELSRDTVRRWLRAGWRNVRRDEDGHHVIWADAGERDRLRELHRLPRTWANKGRLAELQKPTPRPAR
;
A
#
# COMPACT_ATOMS: atom_id res chain seq x y z
N MET A 1 20.43 -46.93 -39.96
CA MET A 1 19.51 -46.27 -40.92
C MET A 1 20.22 -46.15 -42.26
N SER A 2 19.54 -46.44 -43.37
CA SER A 2 20.14 -46.20 -44.70
C SER A 2 20.26 -44.70 -44.99
N PRO A 3 21.26 -44.26 -45.77
CA PRO A 3 21.44 -42.85 -46.12
C PRO A 3 20.20 -42.24 -46.80
N THR A 4 19.50 -43.04 -47.61
CA THR A 4 18.28 -42.67 -48.32
C THR A 4 17.11 -42.39 -47.37
N ALA A 5 16.94 -43.22 -46.33
CA ALA A 5 15.89 -43.00 -45.31
C ALA A 5 16.14 -41.72 -44.50
N ALA A 6 17.40 -41.43 -44.16
CA ALA A 6 17.76 -40.21 -43.43
C ALA A 6 17.47 -38.95 -44.27
N THR A 7 17.74 -38.99 -45.58
CA THR A 7 17.45 -37.86 -46.48
C THR A 7 15.95 -37.65 -46.69
N ALA A 8 15.17 -38.73 -46.84
CA ALA A 8 13.71 -38.63 -46.93
C ALA A 8 13.09 -38.02 -45.65
N ILE A 9 13.55 -38.43 -44.47
CA ILE A 9 13.10 -37.86 -43.19
C ILE A 9 13.46 -36.37 -43.09
N ARG A 10 14.66 -35.97 -43.51
CA ARG A 10 15.07 -34.55 -43.51
C ARG A 10 14.23 -33.70 -44.46
N ALA A 11 13.88 -34.21 -45.63
CA ALA A 11 13.01 -33.51 -46.58
C ALA A 11 11.63 -33.25 -45.95
N VAL A 12 11.00 -34.28 -45.38
CA VAL A 12 9.71 -34.14 -44.69
C VAL A 12 9.79 -33.20 -43.48
N ALA A 13 10.90 -33.24 -42.74
CA ALA A 13 11.11 -32.35 -41.59
C ALA A 13 11.31 -30.89 -41.99
N ALA A 14 11.80 -30.59 -43.20
CA ALA A 14 11.96 -29.22 -43.70
C ALA A 14 10.61 -28.54 -43.97
N ASP A 15 9.57 -29.31 -44.31
CA ASP A 15 8.22 -28.80 -44.59
C ASP A 15 7.37 -28.57 -43.32
N LEU A 16 7.80 -29.11 -42.19
CA LEU A 16 7.06 -29.08 -40.92
C LEU A 16 6.68 -27.66 -40.45
N PRO A 17 7.56 -26.64 -40.53
CA PRO A 17 7.21 -25.26 -40.18
C PRO A 17 6.11 -24.67 -41.07
N ALA A 18 6.12 -25.00 -42.37
CA ALA A 18 5.13 -24.54 -43.33
C ALA A 18 3.76 -25.18 -43.05
N VAL A 19 3.72 -26.50 -42.83
CA VAL A 19 2.51 -27.21 -42.41
C VAL A 19 1.97 -26.66 -41.08
N GLY A 20 2.84 -26.38 -40.12
CA GLY A 20 2.43 -25.84 -38.82
C GLY A 20 1.76 -24.45 -38.89
N SER A 21 2.13 -23.64 -39.89
CA SER A 21 1.63 -22.27 -40.08
C SER A 21 0.49 -22.15 -41.08
N ALA A 22 0.13 -23.24 -41.78
CA ALA A 22 -0.90 -23.22 -42.81
C ALA A 22 -2.30 -22.92 -42.22
N PRO A 23 -3.16 -22.13 -42.89
CA PRO A 23 -4.51 -21.81 -42.41
C PRO A 23 -5.42 -23.03 -42.25
N THR A 24 -5.14 -24.08 -43.05
CA THR A 24 -5.86 -25.37 -43.02
C THR A 24 -5.44 -26.26 -41.85
N THR A 25 -4.32 -25.98 -41.19
CA THR A 25 -3.82 -26.77 -40.05
C THR A 25 -4.47 -26.28 -38.76
N THR A 26 -5.34 -27.13 -38.20
CA THR A 26 -6.08 -26.80 -37.00
C THR A 26 -5.17 -26.79 -35.76
N PRO A 27 -5.57 -26.13 -34.66
CA PRO A 27 -4.88 -26.24 -33.38
C PRO A 27 -4.72 -27.69 -32.90
N ALA A 28 -5.69 -28.57 -33.18
CA ALA A 28 -5.63 -29.98 -32.84
C ALA A 28 -4.54 -30.72 -33.62
N ASP A 29 -4.38 -30.42 -34.92
CA ASP A 29 -3.34 -31.01 -35.76
C ASP A 29 -1.94 -30.59 -35.27
N ARG A 30 -1.74 -29.30 -34.97
CA ARG A 30 -0.48 -28.80 -34.41
C ARG A 30 -0.13 -29.46 -33.09
N GLN A 31 -1.13 -29.66 -32.22
CA GLN A 31 -0.95 -30.35 -30.95
C GLN A 31 -0.56 -31.82 -31.18
N ARG A 32 -1.20 -32.50 -32.14
CA ARG A 32 -0.91 -33.90 -32.47
C ARG A 32 0.52 -34.07 -32.96
N VAL A 33 0.97 -33.23 -33.90
CA VAL A 33 2.34 -33.22 -34.40
C VAL A 33 3.34 -32.92 -33.26
N THR A 34 3.06 -31.92 -32.43
CA THR A 34 3.93 -31.58 -31.28
C THR A 34 4.09 -32.75 -30.31
N ARG A 35 3.01 -33.48 -30.02
CA ARG A 35 3.06 -34.67 -29.14
C ARG A 35 3.93 -35.79 -29.67
N LEU A 36 4.08 -35.93 -30.99
CA LEU A 36 4.98 -36.94 -31.58
C LEU A 36 6.46 -36.58 -31.37
N LEU A 37 6.76 -35.29 -31.25
CA LEU A 37 8.14 -34.79 -31.12
C LEU A 37 8.60 -34.68 -29.67
N VAL A 38 7.67 -34.57 -28.72
CA VAL A 38 7.95 -34.43 -27.28
C VAL A 38 8.03 -35.80 -26.62
N ALA A 39 9.18 -36.13 -26.06
CA ALA A 39 9.38 -37.36 -25.29
C ALA A 39 8.83 -37.24 -23.87
N ARG A 40 9.13 -36.14 -23.17
CA ARG A 40 8.57 -35.82 -21.85
C ARG A 40 8.66 -34.32 -21.55
N VAL A 41 7.79 -33.86 -20.67
CA VAL A 41 7.84 -32.50 -20.11
C VAL A 41 7.97 -32.62 -18.60
N VAL A 42 9.01 -32.01 -18.04
CA VAL A 42 9.20 -31.91 -16.59
C VAL A 42 8.84 -30.49 -16.17
N VAL A 43 7.91 -30.38 -15.22
CA VAL A 43 7.48 -29.09 -14.66
C VAL A 43 7.87 -29.07 -13.19
N THR A 44 8.79 -28.18 -12.85
CA THR A 44 9.24 -27.96 -11.47
C THR A 44 8.60 -26.69 -10.95
N VAL A 45 7.78 -26.81 -9.91
CA VAL A 45 7.11 -25.67 -9.30
C VAL A 45 7.78 -25.35 -7.98
N ASP A 46 8.33 -24.15 -7.87
CA ASP A 46 8.71 -23.62 -6.57
C ASP A 46 7.42 -23.26 -5.80
N LYS A 47 7.14 -24.03 -4.74
CA LYS A 47 5.93 -23.82 -3.92
C LYS A 47 5.97 -22.50 -3.15
N ALA A 48 7.17 -21.97 -2.90
CA ALA A 48 7.38 -20.71 -2.19
C ALA A 48 7.36 -19.49 -3.11
N SER A 49 7.36 -19.65 -4.44
CA SER A 49 7.34 -18.53 -5.37
C SER A 49 6.40 -18.72 -6.56
N GLU A 50 6.35 -17.70 -7.42
CA GLU A 50 5.70 -17.73 -8.72
C GLU A 50 6.52 -18.47 -9.79
N ARG A 51 7.74 -18.93 -9.49
CA ARG A 51 8.60 -19.55 -10.50
C ARG A 51 8.17 -20.97 -10.83
N VAL A 52 8.10 -21.24 -12.13
CA VAL A 52 7.84 -22.56 -12.70
C VAL A 52 8.88 -22.81 -13.78
N ASP A 53 9.73 -23.79 -13.58
CA ASP A 53 10.69 -24.23 -14.58
C ASP A 53 10.10 -25.37 -15.39
N VAL A 54 10.09 -25.21 -16.71
CA VAL A 54 9.59 -26.20 -17.66
C VAL A 54 10.73 -26.68 -18.53
N THR A 55 11.06 -27.96 -18.42
CA THR A 55 12.05 -28.62 -19.27
C THR A 55 11.36 -29.59 -20.22
N VAL A 56 11.51 -29.34 -21.52
CA VAL A 56 10.99 -30.18 -22.60
C VAL A 56 12.11 -31.05 -23.14
N TYR A 57 11.90 -32.36 -23.10
CA TYR A 57 12.78 -33.36 -23.70
C TYR A 57 12.17 -33.81 -25.02
N TRP A 58 12.94 -33.70 -26.09
CA TRP A 58 12.52 -34.07 -27.44
C TRP A 58 12.96 -35.50 -27.76
N VAL A 59 12.20 -36.19 -28.61
CA VAL A 59 12.52 -37.57 -29.03
C VAL A 59 13.91 -37.67 -29.69
N GLY A 60 14.39 -36.59 -30.30
CA GLY A 60 15.75 -36.49 -30.88
C GLY A 60 16.87 -36.18 -29.88
N GLY A 61 16.62 -36.25 -28.57
CA GLY A 61 17.64 -36.01 -27.53
C GLY A 61 17.88 -34.53 -27.18
N ALA A 62 17.33 -33.59 -27.96
CA ALA A 62 17.39 -32.18 -27.61
C ALA A 62 16.64 -31.91 -26.29
N VAL A 63 17.12 -30.93 -25.53
CA VAL A 63 16.51 -30.47 -24.28
C VAL A 63 16.37 -28.96 -24.34
N ARG A 64 15.18 -28.44 -23.99
CA ARG A 64 14.94 -26.99 -23.88
C ARG A 64 14.29 -26.66 -22.55
N SER A 65 14.82 -25.65 -21.87
CA SER A 65 14.31 -25.18 -20.58
C SER A 65 13.72 -23.77 -20.72
N HIS A 66 12.62 -23.54 -20.01
CA HIS A 66 11.90 -22.27 -19.98
C HIS A 66 11.54 -21.94 -18.53
N ALA A 67 11.70 -20.67 -18.16
CA ALA A 67 11.22 -20.16 -16.88
C ALA A 67 9.90 -19.42 -17.09
N LEU A 68 8.87 -19.80 -16.35
CA LEU A 68 7.54 -19.21 -16.39
C LEU A 68 7.16 -18.65 -15.01
N ALA A 69 6.27 -17.66 -15.01
CA ALA A 69 5.66 -17.14 -13.78
C ALA A 69 4.21 -17.63 -13.66
N ARG A 70 3.87 -18.30 -12.55
CA ARG A 70 2.50 -18.70 -12.20
C ARG A 70 1.85 -17.65 -11.30
N PRO A 71 0.53 -17.45 -11.39
CA PRO A 71 -0.16 -16.59 -10.43
C PRO A 71 -0.08 -17.13 -8.99
N VAL A 72 0.40 -16.31 -8.05
CA VAL A 72 0.46 -16.63 -6.60
C VAL A 72 -0.60 -15.89 -5.80
N THR A 73 -0.97 -16.45 -4.63
CA THR A 73 -1.99 -15.90 -3.73
C THR A 73 -1.40 -15.01 -2.63
N ARG A 74 -0.12 -15.14 -2.29
CA ARG A 74 0.55 -14.36 -1.24
C ARG A 74 1.59 -13.41 -1.83
N TYR A 75 1.68 -12.21 -1.24
CA TYR A 75 2.69 -11.21 -1.60
C TYR A 75 4.11 -11.76 -1.51
N SER A 76 4.43 -12.50 -0.45
CA SER A 76 5.77 -13.08 -0.20
C SER A 76 6.25 -14.08 -1.26
N GLN A 77 5.35 -14.52 -2.15
CA GLN A 77 5.65 -15.48 -3.21
C GLN A 77 5.85 -14.80 -4.57
N GLN A 78 5.69 -13.48 -4.66
CA GLN A 78 6.02 -12.69 -5.84
C GLN A 78 7.51 -12.33 -5.81
N ALA A 79 8.19 -12.43 -6.95
CA ALA A 79 9.61 -12.06 -7.07
C ALA A 79 9.87 -10.59 -6.71
N ASP A 80 8.89 -9.72 -6.97
CA ASP A 80 8.96 -8.29 -6.67
C ASP A 80 8.69 -7.93 -5.20
N TYR A 81 8.39 -8.90 -4.34
CA TYR A 81 8.03 -8.63 -2.93
C TYR A 81 9.10 -7.88 -2.14
N PRO A 82 10.40 -8.22 -2.22
CA PRO A 82 11.44 -7.46 -1.52
C PRO A 82 11.51 -6.01 -2.01
N ARG A 83 11.35 -5.78 -3.32
CA ARG A 83 11.35 -4.44 -3.93
C ARG A 83 10.12 -3.63 -3.48
N LEU A 84 8.95 -4.27 -3.43
CA LEU A 84 7.72 -3.68 -2.92
C LEU A 84 7.88 -3.26 -1.46
N VAL A 85 8.47 -4.12 -0.62
CA VAL A 85 8.71 -3.83 0.79
C VAL A 85 9.69 -2.68 0.96
N ALA A 86 10.82 -2.67 0.24
CA ALA A 86 11.79 -1.58 0.29
C ALA A 86 11.14 -0.24 -0.09
N ARG A 87 10.39 -0.24 -1.19
CA ARG A 87 9.69 0.96 -1.66
C ARG A 87 8.63 1.44 -0.67
N LEU A 88 7.91 0.51 -0.05
CA LEU A 88 6.94 0.82 0.99
C LEU A 88 7.60 1.49 2.20
N ARG A 89 8.83 1.08 2.58
CA ARG A 89 9.58 1.72 3.67
C ARG A 89 9.91 3.17 3.35
N GLU A 90 10.40 3.43 2.14
CA GLU A 90 10.73 4.79 1.67
C GLU A 90 9.49 5.70 1.70
N LEU A 91 8.39 5.25 1.09
CA LEU A 91 7.16 6.04 1.03
C LEU A 91 6.53 6.28 2.42
N CYS A 92 6.68 5.33 3.34
CA CYS A 92 6.28 5.51 4.73
C CYS A 92 7.18 6.50 5.48
N ALA A 93 8.50 6.49 5.23
CA ALA A 93 9.45 7.45 5.79
C ALA A 93 9.15 8.88 5.31
N ASP A 94 8.76 9.04 4.05
CA ASP A 94 8.34 10.30 3.45
C ASP A 94 6.93 10.77 3.91
N ARG A 95 6.34 10.08 4.89
CA ARG A 95 5.05 10.42 5.54
C ARG A 95 3.86 10.46 4.57
N TRP A 96 3.90 9.70 3.48
CA TRP A 96 2.76 9.60 2.56
C TRP A 96 1.56 8.92 3.24
N ASN A 97 0.35 9.34 2.87
CA ASN A 97 -0.86 8.66 3.33
C ASN A 97 -1.08 7.36 2.52
N ALA A 98 -1.83 6.40 3.07
CA ALA A 98 -1.99 5.08 2.44
C ALA A 98 -2.61 5.12 1.04
N ALA A 99 -3.48 6.11 0.74
CA ALA A 99 -4.06 6.27 -0.59
C ALA A 99 -3.00 6.76 -1.60
N GLY A 100 -2.20 7.76 -1.24
CA GLY A 100 -1.10 8.25 -2.06
C GLY A 100 0.00 7.20 -2.27
N ILE A 101 0.29 6.40 -1.26
CA ILE A 101 1.20 5.24 -1.40
C ILE A 101 0.63 4.25 -2.43
N ALA A 102 -0.67 3.94 -2.36
CA ALA A 102 -1.30 3.02 -3.32
C ALA A 102 -1.22 3.55 -4.76
N GLU A 103 -1.53 4.83 -4.97
CA GLU A 103 -1.38 5.48 -6.28
C GLU A 103 0.05 5.43 -6.79
N ARG A 104 1.02 5.74 -5.93
CA ARG A 104 2.44 5.72 -6.30
C ARG A 104 2.92 4.31 -6.67
N LEU A 105 2.56 3.31 -5.87
CA LEU A 105 2.87 1.90 -6.17
C LEU A 105 2.26 1.46 -7.50
N ASN A 106 1.02 1.87 -7.78
CA ASN A 106 0.35 1.56 -9.05
C ASN A 106 1.03 2.22 -10.25
N ALA A 107 1.49 3.47 -10.10
CA ALA A 107 2.21 4.23 -11.12
C ALA A 107 3.60 3.65 -11.39
N GLU A 108 4.27 3.13 -10.36
CA GLU A 108 5.56 2.44 -10.45
C GLU A 108 5.45 1.00 -10.98
N GLY A 109 4.25 0.55 -11.35
CA GLY A 109 4.02 -0.74 -11.99
C GLY A 109 3.88 -1.91 -11.02
N PHE A 110 3.87 -1.69 -9.71
CA PHE A 110 3.59 -2.75 -8.75
C PHE A 110 2.15 -3.27 -8.91
N ARG A 111 1.99 -4.58 -8.72
CA ARG A 111 0.70 -5.27 -8.82
C ARG A 111 0.47 -6.19 -7.63
N PRO A 112 -0.71 -6.15 -7.00
CA PRO A 112 -1.05 -7.08 -5.94
C PRO A 112 -1.27 -8.51 -6.45
N PRO A 113 -1.23 -9.53 -5.56
CA PRO A 113 -1.48 -10.92 -5.90
C PRO A 113 -2.85 -11.18 -6.54
N LYS A 114 -2.95 -12.34 -7.19
CA LYS A 114 -4.06 -12.79 -8.05
C LYS A 114 -5.44 -12.52 -7.44
N ARG A 115 -6.06 -11.38 -7.81
CA ARG A 115 -7.49 -10.99 -7.69
C ARG A 115 -7.72 -9.48 -7.83
N THR A 116 -6.67 -8.67 -7.89
CA THR A 116 -6.83 -7.21 -8.00
C THR A 116 -5.76 -6.64 -8.93
N THR A 117 -6.16 -5.72 -9.81
CA THR A 117 -5.27 -5.12 -10.81
C THR A 117 -4.48 -3.93 -10.27
N ARG A 118 -4.91 -3.36 -9.13
CA ARG A 118 -4.33 -2.16 -8.53
C ARG A 118 -4.33 -2.24 -7.01
N PHE A 119 -3.34 -1.63 -6.38
CA PHE A 119 -3.32 -1.38 -4.95
C PHE A 119 -4.40 -0.38 -4.57
N THR A 120 -5.07 -0.64 -3.44
CA THR A 120 -5.94 0.33 -2.75
C THR A 120 -5.28 0.76 -1.44
N GLY A 121 -5.73 1.90 -0.88
CA GLY A 121 -5.22 2.38 0.40
C GLY A 121 -5.43 1.39 1.56
N GLU A 122 -6.49 0.59 1.53
CA GLU A 122 -6.73 -0.46 2.53
C GLU A 122 -5.71 -1.61 2.40
N MET A 123 -5.40 -2.03 1.17
CA MET A 123 -4.38 -3.06 0.93
C MET A 123 -3.01 -2.61 1.43
N VAL A 124 -2.64 -1.35 1.16
CA VAL A 124 -1.41 -0.74 1.67
C VAL A 124 -1.41 -0.71 3.20
N LEU A 125 -2.54 -0.38 3.84
CA LEU A 125 -2.63 -0.37 5.31
C LEU A 125 -2.41 -1.76 5.92
N ARG A 126 -3.01 -2.80 5.33
CA ARG A 126 -2.79 -4.19 5.76
C ARG A 126 -1.32 -4.60 5.55
N LEU A 127 -0.74 -4.24 4.41
CA LEU A 127 0.63 -4.58 4.05
C LEU A 127 1.65 -3.89 4.97
N THR A 128 1.50 -2.59 5.22
CA THR A 128 2.36 -1.85 6.16
C THR A 128 2.30 -2.41 7.57
N THR A 129 1.11 -2.81 8.04
CA THR A 129 0.93 -3.47 9.33
C THR A 129 1.64 -4.82 9.38
N HIS A 130 1.49 -5.64 8.33
CA HIS A 130 2.11 -6.97 8.23
C HIS A 130 3.64 -6.91 8.21
N VAL A 131 4.22 -5.90 7.55
CA VAL A 131 5.67 -5.70 7.45
C VAL A 131 6.25 -4.98 8.69
N GLY A 132 5.40 -4.62 9.67
CA GLY A 132 5.83 -3.94 10.89
C GLY A 132 6.20 -2.47 10.71
N LEU A 133 5.80 -1.85 9.59
CA LEU A 133 6.03 -0.43 9.29
C LEU A 133 4.99 0.46 9.95
N ALA A 134 4.67 0.14 11.21
CA ALA A 134 3.52 0.67 11.91
C ALA A 134 3.42 2.20 11.78
N ARG A 135 2.20 2.61 11.40
CA ARG A 135 1.74 3.99 11.19
C ARG A 135 2.14 4.94 12.32
N ARG A 136 2.26 6.22 11.96
CA ARG A 136 2.20 7.40 12.84
C ARG A 136 1.47 7.07 14.15
N PRO A 137 2.04 7.38 15.33
CA PRO A 137 1.34 7.20 16.59
C PRO A 137 -0.04 7.85 16.47
N ARG A 138 -1.12 7.12 16.77
CA ARG A 138 -2.51 7.62 16.62
C ARG A 138 -2.76 8.94 17.36
N HIS A 139 -1.87 9.29 18.28
CA HIS A 139 -1.93 10.46 19.14
C HIS A 139 -0.69 11.37 19.00
N GLY A 140 0.16 11.15 18.00
CA GLY A 140 1.47 11.79 17.82
C GLY A 140 2.44 11.47 18.96
N SER A 141 3.69 11.89 18.81
CA SER A 141 4.67 11.81 19.92
C SER A 141 4.36 12.84 21.02
N SER A 142 4.61 12.48 22.29
CA SER A 142 4.63 13.42 23.42
C SER A 142 6.01 14.06 23.65
N THR A 143 7.01 13.68 22.87
CA THR A 143 8.38 14.17 23.01
C THR A 143 8.45 15.67 22.70
N GLY A 144 9.09 16.44 23.59
CA GLY A 144 9.27 17.89 23.43
C GLY A 144 8.06 18.76 23.78
N TRP A 145 7.04 18.21 24.46
CA TRP A 145 5.92 19.01 24.99
C TRP A 145 6.42 19.93 26.10
N LYS A 146 6.00 21.19 26.06
CA LYS A 146 6.17 22.13 27.18
C LYS A 146 5.06 21.92 28.21
N SER A 147 5.27 22.40 29.43
CA SER A 147 4.17 22.61 30.37
C SER A 147 3.07 23.41 29.66
N ASP A 148 1.83 22.93 29.78
CA ASP A 148 0.62 23.53 29.20
C ASP A 148 0.35 23.29 27.70
N GLU A 149 1.02 22.34 27.05
CA GLU A 149 0.62 21.82 25.74
C GLU A 149 -0.24 20.54 25.86
N TYR A 150 -1.39 20.51 25.20
CA TYR A 150 -2.35 19.42 25.26
C TYR A 150 -2.82 18.98 23.88
N ARG A 151 -3.08 17.67 23.74
CA ARG A 151 -3.92 17.15 22.65
C ARG A 151 -5.38 17.51 22.87
N PRO A 152 -6.23 17.52 21.82
CA PRO A 152 -7.66 17.79 21.98
C PRO A 152 -8.33 16.89 23.03
N MET A 153 -7.93 15.61 23.11
CA MET A 153 -8.45 14.68 24.12
C MET A 153 -7.88 14.94 25.52
N GLY A 154 -6.60 15.29 25.62
CA GLY A 154 -5.96 15.61 26.91
C GLY A 154 -6.54 16.89 27.52
N LEU A 155 -6.77 17.91 26.68
CA LEU A 155 -7.41 19.15 27.08
C LEU A 155 -8.86 18.91 27.51
N ALA A 156 -9.62 18.13 26.73
CA ALA A 156 -10.98 17.75 27.08
C ALA A 156 -11.05 17.08 28.45
N ARG A 157 -10.14 16.12 28.73
CA ARG A 157 -10.05 15.46 30.04
C ARG A 157 -9.70 16.45 31.16
N ARG A 158 -8.77 17.37 30.94
CA ARG A 158 -8.34 18.37 31.94
C ARG A 158 -9.41 19.42 32.26
N LEU A 159 -10.29 19.69 31.30
CA LEU A 159 -11.43 20.60 31.45
C LEU A 159 -12.72 19.87 31.86
N GLU A 160 -12.70 18.54 31.93
CA GLU A 160 -13.89 17.69 32.17
C GLU A 160 -14.99 17.90 31.12
N LEU A 161 -14.59 18.10 29.86
CA LEU A 161 -15.48 18.35 28.71
C LEU A 161 -15.44 17.24 27.66
N SER A 162 -16.41 17.25 26.75
CA SER A 162 -16.40 16.37 25.59
C SER A 162 -15.34 16.77 24.56
N ARG A 163 -14.71 15.78 23.90
CA ARG A 163 -13.74 16.01 22.82
C ARG A 163 -14.33 16.84 21.69
N ASP A 164 -15.63 16.71 21.41
CA ASP A 164 -16.30 17.43 20.33
C ASP A 164 -16.45 18.92 20.63
N THR A 165 -16.56 19.30 21.91
CA THR A 165 -16.53 20.70 22.34
C THR A 165 -15.19 21.33 21.97
N VAL A 166 -14.08 20.67 22.30
CA VAL A 166 -12.73 21.12 21.93
C VAL A 166 -12.54 21.14 20.41
N ARG A 167 -13.06 20.16 19.66
CA ARG A 167 -13.00 20.16 18.18
C ARG A 167 -13.81 21.28 17.54
N ARG A 168 -14.98 21.63 18.11
CA ARG A 168 -15.78 22.77 17.66
C ARG A 168 -14.99 24.08 17.83
N TRP A 169 -14.28 24.22 18.95
CA TRP A 169 -13.41 25.36 19.21
C TRP A 169 -12.24 25.45 18.24
N LEU A 170 -11.62 24.32 17.90
CA LEU A 170 -10.58 24.26 16.86
C LEU A 170 -11.10 24.71 15.49
N ARG A 171 -12.31 24.29 15.10
CA ARG A 171 -12.96 24.72 13.85
C ARG A 171 -13.32 26.20 13.85
N ALA A 172 -13.67 26.74 15.01
CA ALA A 172 -13.96 28.17 15.20
C ALA A 172 -12.69 29.05 15.22
N GLY A 173 -11.49 28.48 15.02
CA GLY A 173 -10.26 29.23 14.82
C GLY A 173 -9.65 29.81 16.09
N TRP A 174 -9.88 29.19 17.25
CA TRP A 174 -9.34 29.69 18.52
C TRP A 174 -7.81 29.56 18.52
N ARG A 175 -7.15 30.72 18.41
CA ARG A 175 -5.70 30.86 18.21
C ARG A 175 -4.94 30.53 19.50
N ASN A 176 -4.39 29.32 19.56
CA ASN A 176 -3.17 28.91 20.28
C ASN A 176 -2.86 27.44 19.92
N VAL A 177 -3.04 27.14 18.64
CA VAL A 177 -3.03 25.78 18.11
C VAL A 177 -1.93 25.70 17.09
N ARG A 178 -0.96 24.82 17.32
CA ARG A 178 0.00 24.43 16.29
C ARG A 178 -0.30 23.01 15.82
N ARG A 179 0.21 22.66 14.65
CA ARG A 179 0.31 21.26 14.23
C ARG A 179 1.71 20.78 14.57
N ASP A 180 1.81 19.56 15.08
CA ASP A 180 3.11 18.90 15.19
C ASP A 180 3.57 18.37 13.82
N GLU A 181 4.76 17.77 13.79
CA GLU A 181 5.31 17.11 12.60
C GLU A 181 4.38 16.01 12.05
N ASP A 182 3.55 15.44 12.91
CA ASP A 182 2.58 14.39 12.58
C ASP A 182 1.22 14.93 12.11
N GLY A 183 1.07 16.26 12.01
CA GLY A 183 -0.16 16.93 11.60
C GLY A 183 -1.27 16.91 12.66
N HIS A 184 -0.98 16.47 13.87
CA HIS A 184 -1.91 16.50 14.99
C HIS A 184 -1.95 17.88 15.64
N HIS A 185 -3.15 18.31 16.05
CA HIS A 185 -3.32 19.55 16.79
C HIS A 185 -2.64 19.46 18.16
N VAL A 186 -1.86 20.49 18.49
CA VAL A 186 -1.28 20.78 19.80
C VAL A 186 -1.88 22.10 20.25
N ILE A 187 -2.60 22.08 21.36
CA ILE A 187 -3.30 23.23 21.92
C ILE A 187 -2.50 23.69 23.14
N TRP A 188 -2.10 24.97 23.15
CA TRP A 188 -1.53 25.56 24.35
C TRP A 188 -2.64 26.14 25.23
N ALA A 189 -2.66 25.77 26.51
CA ALA A 189 -3.63 26.25 27.49
C ALA A 189 -3.06 26.21 28.91
N ASP A 190 -2.52 27.34 29.39
CA ASP A 190 -2.07 27.48 30.77
C ASP A 190 -3.22 27.48 31.79
N ALA A 191 -2.93 27.71 33.07
CA ALA A 191 -3.97 27.76 34.10
C ALA A 191 -5.07 28.78 33.77
N GLY A 192 -4.69 30.01 33.37
CA GLY A 192 -5.64 31.07 33.04
C GLY A 192 -6.46 30.77 31.78
N GLU A 193 -5.84 30.23 30.73
CA GLU A 193 -6.52 29.84 29.51
C GLU A 193 -7.49 28.67 29.77
N ARG A 194 -7.14 27.72 30.64
CA ARG A 194 -8.07 26.65 31.03
C ARG A 194 -9.28 27.20 31.79
N ASP A 195 -9.09 28.17 32.68
CA ASP A 195 -10.21 28.79 33.41
C ASP A 195 -11.11 29.61 32.48
N ARG A 196 -10.52 30.36 31.55
CA ARG A 196 -11.24 31.06 30.47
C ARG A 196 -12.09 30.10 29.63
N LEU A 197 -11.54 28.94 29.26
CA LEU A 197 -12.24 27.91 28.49
C LEU A 197 -13.38 27.26 29.29
N ARG A 198 -13.22 27.07 30.61
CA ARG A 198 -14.29 26.59 31.49
C ARG A 198 -15.42 27.62 31.59
N GLU A 199 -15.07 28.89 31.81
CA GLU A 199 -16.03 29.99 31.89
C GLU A 199 -16.83 30.08 30.60
N LEU A 200 -16.17 30.06 29.44
CA LEU A 200 -16.81 30.11 28.14
C LEU A 200 -17.76 28.93 27.87
N HIS A 201 -17.45 27.74 28.39
CA HIS A 201 -18.35 26.60 28.29
C HIS A 201 -19.59 26.75 29.18
N ARG A 202 -19.41 27.28 30.40
CA ARG A 202 -20.48 27.45 31.39
C ARG A 202 -21.38 28.65 31.11
N LEU A 203 -20.86 29.68 30.45
CA LEU A 203 -21.58 30.94 30.26
C LEU A 203 -22.81 30.74 29.35
N PRO A 204 -24.03 31.06 29.83
CA PRO A 204 -25.24 30.97 29.01
C PRO A 204 -25.16 31.90 27.79
N ARG A 205 -25.60 31.42 26.63
CA ARG A 205 -25.62 32.20 25.38
C ARG A 205 -26.86 33.11 25.30
N THR A 206 -26.97 34.02 26.27
CA THR A 206 -28.04 35.02 26.36
C THR A 206 -27.56 36.38 25.87
N TRP A 207 -28.51 37.27 25.56
CA TRP A 207 -28.19 38.63 25.10
C TRP A 207 -27.41 39.44 26.15
N ALA A 208 -27.72 39.27 27.43
CA ALA A 208 -27.04 39.93 28.56
C ALA A 208 -25.55 39.55 28.65
N ASN A 209 -25.20 38.32 28.23
CA ASN A 209 -23.84 37.80 28.28
C ASN A 209 -23.03 38.07 26.99
N LYS A 210 -23.59 38.78 26.02
CA LYS A 210 -22.98 38.98 24.69
C LYS A 210 -21.59 39.62 24.77
N GLY A 211 -21.40 40.61 25.65
CA GLY A 211 -20.11 41.28 25.86
C GLY A 211 -19.05 40.31 26.42
N ARG A 212 -19.38 39.61 27.51
CA ARG A 212 -18.48 38.63 28.13
C ARG A 212 -18.17 37.45 27.21
N LEU A 213 -19.14 36.99 26.42
CA LEU A 213 -18.90 35.98 25.39
C LEU A 213 -17.95 36.46 24.30
N ALA A 214 -18.00 37.74 23.91
CA ALA A 214 -17.09 38.30 22.91
C ALA A 214 -15.65 38.44 23.45
N GLU A 215 -15.48 38.76 24.73
CA GLU A 215 -14.19 38.76 25.42
C GLU A 215 -13.61 37.35 25.54
N LEU A 216 -14.40 36.40 26.05
CA LEU A 216 -14.01 35.01 26.20
C LEU A 216 -13.83 34.29 24.85
N GLN A 217 -14.27 34.87 23.72
CA GLN A 217 -13.94 34.34 22.40
C GLN A 217 -12.54 34.72 21.92
N LYS A 218 -11.88 35.70 22.54
CA LYS A 218 -10.51 36.12 22.21
C LYS A 218 -9.51 35.35 23.08
N PRO A 219 -8.74 34.40 22.51
CA PRO A 219 -7.75 33.62 23.26
C PRO A 219 -6.70 34.52 23.91
N THR A 220 -6.28 34.15 25.13
CA THR A 220 -5.15 34.79 25.79
C THR A 220 -3.93 34.63 24.88
N PRO A 221 -3.21 35.70 24.54
CA PRO A 221 -2.02 35.56 23.71
C PRO A 221 -1.05 34.64 24.42
N ARG A 222 -0.61 33.59 23.71
CA ARG A 222 0.48 32.75 24.20
C ARG A 222 1.67 33.68 24.50
N PRO A 223 2.22 33.69 25.73
CA PRO A 223 3.36 34.53 26.04
C PRO A 223 4.46 34.26 25.03
N ALA A 224 4.94 35.33 24.40
CA ALA A 224 6.09 35.24 23.52
C ALA A 224 7.28 34.72 24.33
N ARG A 225 8.10 33.90 23.66
CA ARG A 225 9.35 33.37 24.21
C ARG A 225 10.20 34.47 24.81
#